data_AF-A0A229URJ4-F1
#
_entry.id   AF-A0A229URJ4-F1
#
_cell.length_a   1.000
_cell.length_b   1.000
_cell.length_c   1.000
_cell.angle_alpha   90.00
_cell.angle_beta   90.00
_cell.angle_gamma   90.00
#
_symmetry.space_group_name_H-M   'P 1'
#
loop_
_entity.id
_entity.type
_entity.pdbx_description
1 polymer ?
#
loop_
_entity_poly.entity_id
_entity_poly.type
_entity_poly.pdbx_seq_one_letter_code
_entity_poly.pdbx_strand_id
1 'polypeptide(L)' 'MVKQSKEQFQQNHRQLPIAKNEDVEFSSEAADNEDLEALERSKEADARQQS' A
#
# COMPACT_ATOMS: atom_id res chain seq x y z
N MET A 1 -9.03 7.16 -41.96
CA MET A 1 -8.53 6.01 -41.18
C MET A 1 -8.07 6.50 -39.81
N VAL A 2 -8.92 6.50 -38.77
CA VAL A 2 -8.55 6.99 -37.40
C VAL A 2 -9.03 6.02 -36.30
N LYS A 3 -9.52 4.83 -36.68
CA LYS A 3 -10.04 3.84 -35.72
C LYS A 3 -8.95 2.93 -35.14
N GLN A 4 -7.83 2.74 -35.86
CA GLN A 4 -6.76 1.81 -35.47
C GLN A 4 -5.92 2.26 -34.26
N SER A 5 -5.78 3.56 -33.98
CA SER A 5 -4.91 4.06 -32.91
C SER A 5 -5.50 3.89 -31.50
N LYS A 6 -6.81 4.08 -31.35
CA LYS A 6 -7.49 3.88 -30.06
C LYS A 6 -7.52 2.42 -29.65
N GLU A 7 -7.73 1.51 -30.60
CA GLU A 7 -7.74 0.08 -30.31
C GLU A 7 -6.36 -0.42 -29.88
N GLN A 8 -5.28 -0.03 -30.55
CA GLN A 8 -3.92 -0.40 -30.18
C GLN A 8 -3.47 0.16 -28.82
N PHE A 9 -3.82 1.41 -28.50
CA PHE A 9 -3.55 2.00 -27.18
C PHE A 9 -4.25 1.21 -26.05
N GLN A 10 -5.52 0.84 -26.27
CA GLN A 10 -6.28 0.02 -25.33
C GLN A 10 -5.74 -1.42 -25.20
N GLN A 11 -5.11 -1.99 -26.25
CA GLN A 11 -4.50 -3.33 -26.16
C GLN A 11 -3.23 -3.35 -25.30
N ASN A 12 -2.41 -2.29 -25.35
CA ASN A 12 -1.15 -2.24 -24.58
C ASN A 12 -1.37 -2.02 -23.07
N HIS A 13 -2.39 -1.27 -22.65
CA HIS A 13 -2.72 -1.12 -21.23
C HIS A 13 -3.35 -2.38 -20.62
N ARG A 14 -3.95 -3.25 -21.44
CA ARG A 14 -4.53 -4.53 -21.01
C ARG A 14 -3.48 -5.57 -20.63
N GLN A 15 -2.20 -5.31 -20.91
CA GLN A 15 -1.08 -6.25 -20.68
C GLN A 15 -0.03 -5.67 -19.71
N LEU A 16 -0.36 -4.62 -18.96
CA LEU A 16 0.52 -4.20 -17.86
C LEU A 16 0.48 -5.30 -16.79
N PRO A 17 1.65 -5.78 -16.32
CA PRO A 17 1.68 -6.77 -15.26
C PRO A 17 1.00 -6.18 -14.02
N ILE A 18 -0.02 -6.90 -13.50
CA ILE A 18 -0.62 -6.56 -12.22
C ILE A 18 0.42 -6.92 -11.17
N ALA A 19 1.14 -5.90 -10.67
CA ALA A 19 1.96 -6.06 -9.48
C ALA A 19 1.01 -6.30 -8.30
N LYS A 20 1.17 -7.42 -7.63
CA LYS A 20 0.55 -7.65 -6.33
C LYS A 20 1.52 -7.11 -5.30
N ASN A 21 1.08 -6.13 -4.52
CA ASN A 21 1.83 -5.72 -3.34
C ASN A 21 1.56 -6.79 -2.28
N GLU A 22 2.63 -7.36 -1.74
CA GLU A 22 2.53 -8.29 -0.61
C GLU A 22 2.29 -7.51 0.68
N ASP A 23 1.69 -8.17 1.68
CA ASP A 23 1.45 -7.57 2.98
C ASP A 23 2.80 -7.25 3.66
N VAL A 24 2.90 -6.03 4.19
CA VAL A 24 4.11 -5.55 4.86
C VAL A 24 3.95 -5.82 6.36
N GLU A 25 4.78 -6.72 6.87
CA GLU A 25 4.83 -7.05 8.30
C GLU A 25 5.67 -6.03 9.07
N PHE A 26 5.30 -5.81 10.34
CA PHE A 26 6.09 -4.95 11.22
C PHE A 26 7.46 -5.58 11.51
N SER A 27 8.53 -4.81 11.30
CA SER A 27 9.89 -5.20 11.65
C SER A 27 10.43 -4.30 12.75
N SER A 28 10.62 -4.85 13.96
CA SER A 28 11.19 -4.13 15.09
C SER A 28 12.66 -3.75 14.89
N GLU A 29 13.38 -4.48 14.03
CA GLU A 29 14.81 -4.25 13.76
C GLU A 29 15.02 -3.06 12.83
N ALA A 30 14.03 -2.79 11.97
CA ALA A 30 14.02 -1.65 11.05
C ALA A 30 13.30 -0.42 11.62
N ALA A 31 12.52 -0.60 12.69
CA ALA A 31 11.82 0.48 13.37
C ALA A 31 12.81 1.38 14.11
N ASP A 32 12.70 2.68 13.89
CA ASP A 32 13.43 3.65 14.70
C ASP A 32 12.66 3.98 16.00
N ASN A 33 13.22 4.88 16.82
CA ASN A 33 12.58 5.27 18.08
C ASN A 33 11.23 5.97 17.84
N GLU A 34 11.07 6.72 16.76
CA GLU A 34 9.83 7.44 16.46
C GLU A 34 8.72 6.46 16.06
N ASP A 35 9.07 5.42 15.30
CA ASP A 35 8.17 4.32 14.94
C ASP A 35 7.64 3.58 16.18
N LEU A 36 8.53 3.30 17.14
CA LEU A 36 8.17 2.61 18.39
C LEU A 36 7.25 3.46 19.27
N GLU A 37 7.53 4.76 19.42
CA GLU A 37 6.66 5.68 20.15
C GLU A 37 5.29 5.82 19.49
N ALA A 38 5.24 5.88 18.17
CA ALA A 38 3.98 5.94 17.42
C ALA A 38 3.14 4.68 17.66
N LEU A 39 3.76 3.50 17.68
CA LEU A 39 3.10 2.24 17.99
C LEU A 39 2.51 2.23 19.40
N GLU A 40 3.25 2.71 20.40
CA GLU A 40 2.78 2.82 21.78
C GLU A 40 1.60 3.78 21.90
N ARG A 41 1.72 4.99 21.32
CA ARG A 41 0.63 5.98 21.30
C ARG A 41 -0.64 5.45 20.64
N SER A 42 -0.50 4.68 19.54
CA SER A 42 -1.65 4.06 18.86
C SER A 42 -2.36 3.07 19.79
N LYS A 43 -1.62 2.17 20.44
CA LYS A 43 -2.19 1.16 21.35
C LYS A 43 -2.93 1.80 22.52
N GLU A 44 -2.38 2.87 23.11
CA GLU A 44 -3.04 3.59 24.19
C GLU A 44 -4.34 4.27 23.73
N ALA A 45 -4.33 4.88 22.54
CA ALA A 45 -5.51 5.52 21.98
C ALA A 45 -6.63 4.49 21.74
N ASP A 46 -6.30 3.34 21.15
CA ASP A 46 -7.25 2.25 20.93
C ASP A 46 -7.81 1.76 22.26
N ALA A 47 -6.96 1.56 23.28
CA ALA A 47 -7.40 1.14 24.61
C ALA A 47 -8.40 2.13 25.25
N ARG A 48 -8.20 3.44 25.07
CA ARG A 48 -9.14 4.48 25.52
C ARG A 48 -10.46 4.46 24.75
N GLN A 49 -10.44 4.07 23.47
CA GLN A 49 -11.63 4.04 22.63
C GLN A 49 -12.49 2.78 22.83
N GLN A 50 -11.92 1.72 23.41
CA GLN A 50 -12.63 0.47 23.71
C GLN A 50 -13.33 0.46 25.08
N SER A 51 -13.22 1.52 25.88
CA SER A 51 -13.81 1.64 27.23
C SER A 51 -15.10 2.46 27.27
#